data_AF-A0A354IU67-F1
#
_entry.id   AF-A0A354IU67-F1
#
_cell.length_a   1.000
_cell.length_b   1.000
_cell.length_c   1.000
_cell.angle_alpha   90.00
_cell.angle_beta   90.00
_cell.angle_gamma   90.00
#
_symmetry.space_group_name_H-M   'P 1'
#
loop_
_entity.id
_entity.type
_entity.pdbx_description
1 polymer ?
#
loop_
_entity_poly.entity_id
_entity_poly.type
_entity_poly.pdbx_seq_one_letter_code
_entity_poly.pdbx_strand_id
1 'polypeptide(L)'
;MSARPGSALWLLRHELRMFWYNMLSSKNDKEPRGFQWKLVAVWLVLWLAVHAGAWFVVGKVAGGGDALPRQLVLAASVLLVATFLFMLSSALKSSVEVLFDRGDMDLLLSSPLPSRSIFTVRLAGVVIGVASIYLFFLAPLAHAGALRGHPRWLALYPVVLGMAAIASAGAMLLTLALVRW
;
A
#
# COMPACT_ATOMS: atom_id res chain seq x y z
N MET A 1 14.08 18.95 -2.04
CA MET A 1 14.56 18.81 -3.44
C MET A 1 13.35 18.81 -4.36
N SER A 2 13.18 19.85 -5.18
CA SER A 2 12.06 19.95 -6.13
C SER A 2 12.38 19.10 -7.37
N ALA A 3 11.59 18.06 -7.64
CA ALA A 3 11.73 17.25 -8.84
C ALA A 3 11.36 18.06 -10.10
N ARG A 4 12.12 17.91 -11.19
CA ARG A 4 11.86 18.63 -12.45
C ARG A 4 10.44 18.31 -12.97
N PRO A 5 9.67 19.31 -13.43
CA PRO A 5 8.36 19.08 -14.06
C PRO A 5 8.50 18.08 -15.22
N GLY A 6 7.60 17.08 -15.28
CA GLY A 6 7.66 16.00 -16.28
C GLY A 6 8.58 14.82 -15.93
N SER A 7 9.33 14.85 -14.82
CA SER A 7 10.11 13.69 -14.36
C SER A 7 9.24 12.62 -13.70
N ALA A 8 9.68 11.36 -13.75
CA ALA A 8 9.00 10.23 -13.09
C ALA A 8 8.68 10.50 -11.61
N LEU A 9 9.63 11.10 -10.89
CA LEU A 9 9.51 11.38 -9.47
C LEU A 9 8.53 12.53 -9.18
N TRP A 10 8.43 13.50 -10.09
CA TRP A 10 7.43 14.57 -10.02
C TRP A 10 6.01 14.01 -10.22
N LEU A 11 5.84 13.12 -11.20
CA LEU A 11 4.54 12.51 -11.52
C LEU A 11 4.10 11.54 -10.42
N LEU A 12 5.03 10.74 -9.88
CA LEU A 12 4.79 9.88 -8.71
C LEU A 12 4.36 10.69 -7.48
N ARG A 13 5.03 11.81 -7.19
CA ARG A 13 4.63 12.70 -6.09
C ARG A 13 3.22 13.25 -6.30
N HIS A 14 2.86 13.59 -7.54
CA HIS A 14 1.54 14.08 -7.87
C HIS A 14 0.47 12.99 -7.66
N GLU A 15 0.71 11.78 -8.16
CA GLU A 15 -0.17 10.62 -7.94
C GLU A 15 -0.36 10.30 -6.46
N LEU A 16 0.71 10.32 -5.66
CA LEU A 16 0.63 10.13 -4.21
C LEU A 16 -0.19 11.22 -3.54
N ARG A 17 -0.02 12.48 -3.95
CA ARG A 17 -0.82 13.59 -3.42
C ARG A 17 -2.29 13.40 -3.76
N MET A 18 -2.61 13.01 -4.99
CA MET A 18 -3.99 12.75 -5.43
C MET A 18 -4.59 11.55 -4.71
N PHE A 19 -3.82 10.48 -4.48
CA PHE A 19 -4.24 9.35 -3.65
C PHE A 19 -4.61 9.80 -2.24
N TRP A 20 -3.74 10.57 -1.58
CA TRP A 20 -4.03 11.13 -0.25
C TRP A 20 -5.27 12.03 -0.24
N TYR A 21 -5.42 12.87 -1.27
CA TYR A 21 -6.57 13.77 -1.38
C TYR A 21 -7.87 13.00 -1.59
N ASN A 22 -7.88 12.01 -2.48
CA ASN A 22 -9.05 11.16 -2.74
C ASN A 22 -9.41 10.28 -1.55
N MET A 23 -8.42 9.81 -0.79
CA MET A 23 -8.66 9.01 0.41
C MET A 23 -9.22 9.82 1.58
N LEU A 24 -8.96 11.13 1.60
CA LEU A 24 -9.39 12.06 2.65
C LEU A 24 -10.52 13.01 2.21
N SER A 25 -11.04 12.83 0.99
CA SER A 25 -12.18 13.57 0.46
C SER A 25 -13.43 12.71 0.55
N SER A 26 -14.54 13.33 0.94
CA SER A 26 -15.85 12.66 0.94
C SER A 26 -16.26 12.32 -0.49
N LYS A 27 -16.82 11.12 -0.66
CA LYS A 27 -17.34 10.62 -1.95
C LYS A 27 -18.77 11.14 -2.24
N ASN A 28 -19.34 11.92 -1.33
CA ASN A 28 -20.66 12.52 -1.49
C ASN A 28 -20.57 13.80 -2.32
N ASP A 29 -21.30 13.84 -3.43
CA ASP A 29 -21.41 15.02 -4.31
C ASP A 29 -21.99 16.26 -3.62
N LYS A 30 -22.62 16.10 -2.45
CA LYS A 30 -23.24 17.18 -1.67
C LYS A 30 -22.31 17.85 -0.66
N GLU A 31 -21.15 17.27 -0.36
CA GLU A 31 -20.17 17.89 0.53
C GLU A 31 -19.09 18.62 -0.25
N PRO A 32 -18.56 19.75 0.26
CA PRO A 32 -17.51 20.48 -0.41
C PRO A 32 -16.29 19.57 -0.63
N ARG A 33 -15.86 19.45 -1.89
CA ARG A 33 -14.64 18.73 -2.30
C ARG A 33 -13.43 19.37 -1.60
N GLY A 34 -13.03 18.83 -0.46
CA GLY A 34 -12.04 19.43 0.42
C GLY A 34 -11.45 18.43 1.42
N PHE A 35 -10.28 18.78 1.97
CA PHE A 35 -9.58 18.01 3.00
C PHE A 35 -10.42 17.97 4.29
N GLN A 36 -11.01 16.81 4.61
CA GLN A 36 -11.90 16.68 5.76
C GLN A 36 -11.15 16.28 7.02
N TRP A 37 -10.93 17.24 7.92
CA TRP A 37 -10.32 17.00 9.23
C TRP A 37 -11.05 15.96 10.09
N LYS A 38 -12.37 15.80 9.93
CA LYS A 38 -13.14 14.76 10.62
C LYS A 38 -12.68 13.36 10.20
N LEU A 39 -12.49 13.12 8.91
CA LEU A 39 -12.04 11.83 8.40
C LEU A 39 -10.61 11.54 8.85
N VAL A 40 -9.74 12.55 8.86
CA VAL A 40 -8.39 12.46 9.45
C VAL A 40 -8.45 12.06 10.92
N ALA A 41 -9.33 12.68 11.71
CA ALA A 41 -9.49 12.34 13.12
C ALA A 41 -9.96 10.89 13.31
N VAL A 42 -10.89 10.41 12.49
CA VAL A 42 -11.36 9.00 12.52
C VAL A 42 -10.20 8.04 12.22
N TRP A 43 -9.43 8.30 11.16
CA TRP A 43 -8.26 7.48 10.82
C TRP A 43 -7.20 7.49 11.91
N LEU A 44 -6.97 8.65 12.55
CA LEU A 44 -6.02 8.77 13.66
C LEU A 44 -6.46 7.98 14.89
N VAL A 45 -7.74 8.07 15.27
CA VAL A 45 -8.30 7.28 16.39
C VAL A 45 -8.22 5.79 16.10
N LEU A 46 -8.58 5.36 14.88
CA LEU A 46 -8.44 3.98 14.45
C LEU A 46 -6.98 3.51 14.53
N TRP A 47 -6.04 4.34 14.07
CA TRP A 47 -4.62 4.01 14.12
C TRP A 47 -4.12 3.83 15.55
N LEU A 48 -4.52 4.71 16.48
CA LEU A 48 -4.19 4.58 17.89
C LEU A 48 -4.78 3.30 18.52
N ALA A 49 -6.03 2.96 18.17
CA ALA A 49 -6.67 1.74 18.64
C ALA A 49 -5.94 0.47 18.15
N VAL A 50 -5.55 0.45 16.87
CA VAL A 50 -4.74 -0.63 16.29
C VAL A 50 -3.38 -0.70 17.00
N HIS A 51 -2.76 0.44 17.30
CA HIS A 51 -1.48 0.48 18.00
C HIS A 51 -1.56 -0.05 19.43
N ALA A 52 -2.63 0.28 20.16
CA ALA A 52 -2.90 -0.29 21.47
C ALA A 52 -3.07 -1.81 21.39
N GLY A 53 -3.89 -2.31 20.46
CA GLY A 53 -4.07 -3.75 20.23
C GLY A 53 -2.76 -4.47 19.89
N ALA A 54 -1.96 -3.89 18.98
CA ALA A 54 -0.65 -4.40 18.59
C ALA A 54 0.30 -4.48 19.80
N TRP A 55 0.28 -3.48 20.67
CA TRP A 55 1.05 -3.51 21.91
C TRP A 55 0.65 -4.73 22.76
N PHE A 56 -0.63 -4.98 23.01
CA PHE A 56 -1.04 -6.14 23.81
C PHE A 56 -0.67 -7.49 23.16
N VAL A 57 -0.89 -7.64 21.85
CA VAL A 57 -0.61 -8.88 21.11
C VAL A 57 0.87 -9.22 21.14
N VAL A 58 1.74 -8.27 20.77
CA VAL A 58 3.20 -8.50 20.76
C VAL A 58 3.71 -8.81 22.18
N GLY A 59 3.05 -8.32 23.22
CA GLY A 59 3.47 -8.55 24.61
C GLY A 59 3.31 -10.01 25.02
N LYS A 60 2.30 -10.68 24.48
CA LYS A 60 2.07 -12.11 24.71
C LYS A 60 2.97 -13.01 23.86
N VAL A 61 3.38 -12.54 22.68
CA VAL A 61 4.16 -13.34 21.71
C VAL A 61 5.67 -13.16 21.90
N ALA A 62 6.14 -11.96 22.22
CA ALA A 62 7.56 -11.63 22.32
C ALA A 62 8.21 -12.03 23.68
N GLY A 63 7.44 -12.51 24.65
CA GLY A 63 7.95 -12.92 25.96
C GLY A 63 8.52 -14.35 26.01
N GLY A 64 8.37 -15.16 24.95
CA GLY A 64 8.85 -16.54 24.91
C GLY A 64 10.25 -16.64 24.32
N GLY A 65 11.25 -16.93 25.15
CA GLY A 65 12.63 -17.21 24.72
C GLY A 65 12.82 -18.57 24.03
N ASP A 66 11.78 -19.39 23.98
CA ASP A 66 11.80 -20.72 23.35
C ASP A 66 11.48 -20.68 21.85
N ALA A 67 11.88 -21.75 21.16
CA ALA A 67 11.53 -21.97 19.75
C ALA A 67 10.01 -21.76 19.54
N LEU A 68 9.66 -20.86 18.62
CA LEU A 68 8.26 -20.53 18.33
C LEU A 68 7.49 -21.83 18.04
N PRO A 69 6.30 -22.04 18.64
CA PRO A 69 5.51 -23.22 18.40
C PRO A 69 5.29 -23.43 16.90
N ARG A 70 5.46 -24.65 16.40
CA ARG A 70 5.26 -24.98 14.97
C ARG A 70 3.91 -24.50 14.44
N GLN A 71 2.87 -24.58 15.29
CA GLN A 71 1.53 -24.09 14.99
C GLN A 71 1.49 -22.58 14.73
N LEU A 72 2.25 -21.78 15.49
CA LEU A 72 2.33 -20.33 15.33
C LEU A 72 3.02 -19.96 14.00
N VAL A 73 4.11 -20.68 13.66
CA VAL A 73 4.81 -20.48 12.38
C VAL A 73 3.89 -20.82 11.21
N LEU A 74 3.17 -21.94 11.28
CA LEU A 74 2.19 -22.32 10.25
C LEU A 74 1.07 -21.28 10.11
N ALA A 75 0.50 -20.84 11.23
CA ALA A 75 -0.55 -19.81 11.23
C ALA A 75 -0.05 -18.49 10.61
N ALA A 76 1.16 -18.05 10.96
CA ALA A 76 1.78 -16.86 10.38
C ALA A 76 2.01 -17.01 8.87
N SER A 77 2.48 -18.16 8.40
CA SER A 77 2.69 -18.44 6.98
C SER A 77 1.38 -18.42 6.19
N VAL A 78 0.32 -19.04 6.71
CA VAL A 78 -1.02 -19.01 6.09
C VAL A 78 -1.55 -17.57 6.03
N LEU A 79 -1.40 -16.80 7.11
CA LEU A 79 -1.82 -15.41 7.15
C LEU A 79 -1.04 -14.54 6.14
N LEU A 80 0.25 -14.79 5.97
CA LEU A 80 1.08 -14.10 5.00
C LEU A 80 0.62 -14.39 3.57
N VAL A 81 0.35 -15.65 3.24
CA VAL A 81 -0.20 -16.05 1.92
C VAL A 81 -1.58 -15.44 1.70
N ALA A 82 -2.47 -15.47 2.69
CA ALA A 82 -3.78 -14.84 2.58
C ALA A 82 -3.65 -13.33 2.33
N THR A 83 -2.78 -12.66 3.07
CA THR A 83 -2.48 -11.22 2.89
C THR A 83 -1.95 -10.95 1.48
N PHE A 84 -1.06 -11.80 0.95
CA PHE A 84 -0.58 -11.69 -0.42
C PHE A 84 -1.71 -11.76 -1.45
N LEU A 85 -2.65 -12.68 -1.29
CA LEU A 85 -3.78 -12.83 -2.20
C LEU A 85 -4.72 -11.62 -2.16
N PHE A 86 -4.97 -11.05 -0.97
CA PHE A 86 -5.72 -9.81 -0.85
C PHE A 86 -4.98 -8.62 -1.51
N MET A 87 -3.65 -8.54 -1.36
CA MET A 87 -2.83 -7.53 -2.03
C MET A 87 -2.93 -7.69 -3.56
N LEU A 88 -2.86 -8.92 -4.06
CA LEU A 88 -2.98 -9.21 -5.50
C LEU A 88 -4.36 -8.81 -6.04
N SER A 89 -5.44 -9.15 -5.33
CA SER A 89 -6.81 -8.74 -5.72
C SER A 89 -6.96 -7.22 -5.76
N SER A 90 -6.46 -6.52 -4.74
CA SER A 90 -6.48 -5.06 -4.68
C SER A 90 -5.64 -4.43 -5.79
N ALA A 91 -4.47 -5.01 -6.07
CA ALA A 91 -3.59 -4.56 -7.14
C ALA A 91 -4.18 -4.78 -8.53
N LEU A 92 -4.89 -5.88 -8.78
CA LEU A 92 -5.61 -6.12 -10.04
C LEU A 92 -6.66 -5.04 -10.29
N LYS A 93 -7.50 -4.76 -9.29
CA LYS A 93 -8.49 -3.68 -9.38
C LYS A 93 -7.84 -2.33 -9.67
N SER A 94 -6.80 -1.98 -8.91
CA SER A 94 -6.08 -0.72 -9.10
C SER A 94 -5.37 -0.64 -10.46
N SER A 95 -4.87 -1.76 -10.98
CA SER A 95 -4.20 -1.80 -12.28
C SER A 95 -5.19 -1.55 -13.41
N VAL A 96 -6.38 -2.16 -13.35
CA VAL A 96 -7.45 -1.90 -14.33
C VAL A 96 -7.88 -0.43 -14.31
N GLU A 97 -8.13 0.13 -13.13
CA GLU A 97 -8.56 1.52 -12.97
C GLU A 97 -7.52 2.51 -13.53
N VAL A 98 -6.24 2.24 -13.25
CA VAL A 98 -5.14 3.12 -13.67
C VAL A 98 -4.81 3.02 -15.16
N LEU A 99 -4.92 1.83 -15.77
CA LEU A 99 -4.63 1.64 -17.19
C LEU A 99 -5.81 2.02 -18.09
N PHE A 100 -7.03 1.68 -17.71
CA PHE A 100 -8.17 1.71 -18.63
C PHE A 100 -9.25 2.72 -18.23
N ASP A 101 -9.52 2.89 -16.93
CA ASP A 101 -10.69 3.67 -16.48
C ASP A 101 -10.41 5.18 -16.42
N ARG A 102 -9.18 5.58 -16.08
CA ARG A 102 -8.84 7.02 -15.96
C ARG A 102 -8.82 7.78 -17.28
N GLY A 103 -8.76 7.12 -18.44
CA GLY A 103 -8.63 7.79 -19.74
C GLY A 103 -7.33 8.60 -19.95
N ASP A 104 -6.48 8.68 -18.93
CA ASP A 104 -5.22 9.45 -18.95
C ASP A 104 -4.16 8.85 -19.88
N MET A 105 -4.26 7.56 -20.25
CA MET A 105 -3.21 6.88 -21.00
C MET A 105 -3.05 7.47 -22.41
N ASP A 106 -4.14 7.78 -23.11
CA ASP A 106 -4.09 8.36 -24.46
C ASP A 106 -3.54 9.79 -24.45
N LEU A 107 -3.87 10.54 -23.39
CA LEU A 107 -3.33 11.88 -23.14
C LEU A 107 -1.83 11.85 -22.80
N LEU A 108 -1.40 10.86 -22.02
CA LEU A 108 0.01 10.72 -21.62
C LEU A 108 0.87 10.16 -22.76
N LEU A 109 0.33 9.31 -23.63
CA LEU A 109 1.03 8.79 -24.81
C LEU A 109 1.21 9.84 -25.92
N SER A 110 0.31 10.83 -25.99
CA SER A 110 0.45 11.98 -26.90
C SER A 110 1.37 13.08 -26.37
N SER A 111 1.68 13.06 -25.06
CA SER A 111 2.68 13.94 -24.45
C SER A 111 4.11 13.47 -24.78
N PRO A 112 5.12 14.36 -24.85
CA PRO A 112 6.51 14.01 -25.13
C PRO A 112 7.21 13.34 -23.94
N LEU A 113 6.55 12.36 -23.31
CA LEU A 113 7.07 11.58 -22.19
C LEU A 113 7.41 10.15 -22.64
N PRO A 114 8.58 9.60 -22.24
CA PRO A 114 8.95 8.25 -22.58
C PRO A 114 8.01 7.23 -21.94
N SER A 115 7.46 6.29 -22.72
CA SER A 115 6.45 5.32 -22.27
C SER A 115 6.91 4.48 -21.07
N ARG A 116 8.21 4.13 -21.00
CA ARG A 116 8.80 3.40 -19.86
C ARG A 116 8.66 4.17 -18.53
N SER A 117 8.77 5.49 -18.57
CA SER A 117 8.60 6.34 -17.39
C SER A 117 7.16 6.38 -16.91
N ILE A 118 6.19 6.31 -17.83
CA ILE A 118 4.77 6.32 -17.49
C ILE A 118 4.40 5.03 -16.77
N PHE A 119 4.74 3.88 -17.38
CA PHE A 119 4.44 2.57 -16.79
C PHE A 119 5.11 2.36 -15.43
N THR A 120 6.37 2.79 -15.26
CA THR A 120 7.07 2.67 -13.97
C THR A 120 6.44 3.54 -12.88
N VAL A 121 6.01 4.76 -13.20
CA VAL A 121 5.32 5.63 -12.23
C VAL A 121 3.95 5.08 -11.87
N ARG A 122 3.17 4.61 -12.84
CA ARG A 122 1.86 4.00 -12.59
C ARG A 122 2.00 2.76 -11.72
N LEU A 123 2.92 1.86 -12.06
CA LEU A 123 3.23 0.68 -11.24
C LEU A 123 3.64 1.10 -9.83
N ALA A 124 4.55 2.05 -9.67
CA ALA A 124 4.98 2.53 -8.35
C ALA A 124 3.82 3.17 -7.56
N GLY A 125 2.90 3.87 -8.23
CA GLY A 125 1.66 4.36 -7.63
C GLY A 125 0.78 3.23 -7.09
N VAL A 126 0.59 2.17 -7.86
CA VAL A 126 -0.15 0.97 -7.42
C VAL A 126 0.56 0.28 -6.25
N VAL A 127 1.89 0.11 -6.34
CA VAL A 127 2.69 -0.50 -5.26
C VAL A 127 2.55 0.28 -3.96
N ILE A 128 2.69 1.61 -4.00
CA ILE A 128 2.59 2.44 -2.80
C ILE A 128 1.15 2.47 -2.30
N GLY A 129 0.16 2.58 -3.18
CA GLY A 129 -1.26 2.55 -2.83
C GLY A 129 -1.63 1.25 -2.11
N VAL A 130 -1.26 0.10 -2.68
CA VAL A 130 -1.47 -1.21 -2.06
C VAL A 130 -0.67 -1.32 -0.77
N ALA A 131 0.64 -1.05 -0.76
CA ALA A 131 1.45 -1.17 0.45
C ALA A 131 0.97 -0.27 1.60
N SER A 132 0.45 0.93 1.29
CA SER A 132 0.07 1.93 2.29
C SER A 132 -1.01 1.42 3.25
N ILE A 133 -2.06 0.77 2.75
CA ILE A 133 -3.15 0.26 3.61
C ILE A 133 -2.65 -0.85 4.52
N TYR A 134 -1.83 -1.77 4.01
CA TYR A 134 -1.28 -2.86 4.83
C TYR A 134 -0.25 -2.35 5.83
N LEU A 135 0.63 -1.41 5.45
CA LEU A 135 1.56 -0.77 6.36
C LEU A 135 0.85 0.05 7.43
N PHE A 136 -0.28 0.68 7.13
CA PHE A 136 -1.08 1.39 8.14
C PHE A 136 -1.50 0.47 9.29
N PHE A 137 -1.93 -0.76 8.99
CA PHE A 137 -2.35 -1.75 9.99
C PHE A 137 -1.18 -2.55 10.59
N LEU A 138 -0.17 -2.87 9.81
CA LEU A 138 0.95 -3.74 10.21
C LEU A 138 2.11 -2.96 10.87
N ALA A 139 2.35 -1.70 10.50
CA ALA A 139 3.44 -0.90 11.08
C ALA A 139 3.36 -0.79 12.61
N PRO A 140 2.19 -0.64 13.26
CA PRO A 140 2.09 -0.67 14.72
C PRO A 140 2.68 -1.94 15.37
N LEU A 141 2.55 -3.11 14.72
CA LEU A 141 3.18 -4.35 15.20
C LEU A 141 4.71 -4.27 15.12
N ALA A 142 5.23 -3.71 14.03
CA ALA A 142 6.68 -3.52 13.86
C ALA A 142 7.25 -2.57 14.93
N HIS A 143 6.58 -1.44 15.19
CA HIS A 143 6.97 -0.49 16.24
C HIS A 143 6.89 -1.11 17.65
N ALA A 144 5.79 -1.79 17.97
CA ALA A 144 5.62 -2.45 19.26
C ALA A 144 6.67 -3.53 19.52
N GLY A 145 7.06 -4.29 18.48
CA GLY A 145 8.13 -5.28 18.56
C GLY A 145 9.51 -4.66 18.75
N ALA A 146 9.81 -3.58 18.02
CA ALA A 146 11.06 -2.84 18.16
C ALA A 146 11.22 -2.22 19.56
N LEU A 147 10.17 -1.60 20.10
CA LEU A 147 10.16 -1.01 21.44
C LEU A 147 10.31 -2.05 22.56
N ARG A 148 9.91 -3.31 22.32
CA ARG A 148 10.12 -4.44 23.24
C ARG A 148 11.47 -5.15 23.07
N GLY A 149 12.42 -4.55 22.35
CA GLY A 149 13.78 -5.09 22.19
C GLY A 149 13.92 -6.19 21.14
N HIS A 150 12.91 -6.42 20.29
CA HIS A 150 12.94 -7.43 19.24
C HIS A 150 13.05 -6.78 17.85
N PRO A 151 14.26 -6.40 17.38
CA PRO A 151 14.44 -5.66 16.13
C PRO A 151 14.00 -6.45 14.89
N ARG A 152 13.87 -7.78 14.99
CA ARG A 152 13.39 -8.66 13.92
C ARG A 152 11.99 -8.26 13.41
N TRP A 153 11.15 -7.63 14.24
CA TRP A 153 9.83 -7.15 13.82
C TRP A 153 9.89 -6.02 12.79
N LEU A 154 11.02 -5.32 12.65
CA LEU A 154 11.23 -4.32 11.59
C LEU A 154 11.33 -4.96 10.20
N ALA A 155 11.57 -6.27 10.09
CA ALA A 155 11.55 -6.98 8.82
C ALA A 155 10.17 -6.97 8.14
N LEU A 156 9.11 -6.60 8.88
CA LEU A 156 7.76 -6.46 8.34
C LEU A 156 7.69 -5.39 7.23
N TYR A 157 8.45 -4.30 7.34
CA TYR A 157 8.46 -3.24 6.32
C TYR A 157 8.93 -3.73 4.94
N PRO A 158 10.15 -4.29 4.78
CA PRO A 158 10.60 -4.77 3.48
C PRO A 158 9.77 -5.96 2.97
N VAL A 159 9.23 -6.81 3.85
CA VAL A 159 8.36 -7.93 3.44
C VAL A 159 7.07 -7.41 2.80
N VAL A 160 6.37 -6.47 3.45
CA VAL A 160 5.13 -5.90 2.91
C VAL A 160 5.38 -5.15 1.61
N LEU A 161 6.47 -4.36 1.53
CA LEU A 161 6.85 -3.65 0.30
C LEU A 161 7.18 -4.62 -0.83
N GLY A 162 7.92 -5.70 -0.55
CA GLY A 162 8.24 -6.74 -1.54
C GLY A 162 7.00 -7.47 -2.03
N MET A 163 6.10 -7.85 -1.12
CA MET A 163 4.82 -8.48 -1.46
C MET A 163 3.95 -7.55 -2.32
N ALA A 164 3.84 -6.27 -1.95
CA ALA A 164 3.12 -5.27 -2.73
C ALA A 164 3.71 -5.11 -4.13
N ALA A 165 5.05 -5.07 -4.25
CA ALA A 165 5.75 -4.96 -5.52
C ALA A 165 5.47 -6.16 -6.43
N ILE A 166 5.60 -7.38 -5.91
CA ILE A 166 5.35 -8.62 -6.66
C ILE A 166 3.88 -8.71 -7.07
N ALA A 167 2.96 -8.45 -6.13
CA ALA A 167 1.52 -8.48 -6.38
C ALA A 167 1.11 -7.45 -7.45
N SER A 168 1.65 -6.22 -7.37
CA SER A 168 1.33 -5.16 -8.33
C SER A 168 1.93 -5.41 -9.70
N ALA A 169 3.17 -5.88 -9.78
CA ALA A 169 3.79 -6.24 -11.06
C ALA A 169 3.03 -7.40 -11.72
N GLY A 170 2.71 -8.44 -10.96
CA GLY A 170 1.93 -9.58 -11.45
C GLY A 170 0.52 -9.16 -11.90
N ALA A 171 -0.17 -8.35 -11.12
CA ALA A 171 -1.48 -7.81 -11.46
C ALA A 171 -1.45 -7.01 -12.77
N MET A 172 -0.50 -6.10 -12.91
CA MET A 172 -0.38 -5.23 -14.08
C MET A 172 -0.03 -6.02 -15.35
N LEU A 173 0.84 -7.04 -15.22
CA LEU A 173 1.13 -7.97 -16.32
C LEU A 173 -0.10 -8.79 -16.71
N LEU A 174 -0.87 -9.30 -15.74
CA LEU A 174 -2.11 -10.03 -16.01
C LEU A 174 -3.14 -9.16 -16.72
N THR A 175 -3.33 -7.91 -16.28
CA THR A 175 -4.26 -6.97 -16.94
C THR A 175 -3.86 -6.65 -18.37
N LEU A 176 -2.55 -6.48 -18.64
CA LEU A 176 -2.04 -6.26 -19.99
C LEU A 176 -2.13 -7.52 -20.86
N ALA A 177 -1.90 -8.69 -20.29
CA ALA A 177 -2.01 -9.97 -20.99
C ALA A 177 -3.45 -10.24 -21.41
N LEU A 178 -4.44 -9.92 -20.56
CA LEU A 178 -5.85 -10.14 -20.83
C LEU A 178 -6.36 -9.32 -22.04
N VAL A 179 -5.87 -8.10 -22.22
CA VAL A 179 -6.31 -7.19 -23.30
C VAL A 179 -5.54 -7.39 -24.61
N ARG A 180 -4.40 -8.10 -24.56
CA ARG A 180 -3.65 -8.45 -25.77
C ARG A 180 -4.28 -9.58 -26.58
N TRP A 181 -5.26 -10.28 -26.02
CA TRP A 181 -6.06 -11.30 -26.68
C TRP A 181 -7.37 -10.71 -27.16
#